data_AF-A0AAQ4NSU3-F1
#
_entry.id   AF-A0AAQ4NSU3-F1
#
_cell.length_a   1.000
_cell.length_b   1.000
_cell.length_c   1.000
_cell.angle_alpha   90.00
_cell.angle_beta   90.00
_cell.angle_gamma   90.00
#
_symmetry.space_group_name_H-M   'P 1'
#
loop_
_entity.id
_entity.type
_entity.pdbx_description
1 polymer ?
#
loop_
_entity_poly.entity_id
_entity_poly.type
_entity_poly.pdbx_seq_one_letter_code
_entity_poly.pdbx_strand_id
1 'polypeptide(L)'
;MENGGEASTITLLKEGCYTDFLADNFDVKTYTAQVIHHAVIAEQLAKLAQGISQLDKELHSQVVARHEDLLSQATGIESLEGVLQMMQTRISALQAAVDRIRTKIVDPYNKIVARITQLARLQMALVEARRLLMAQQSCDSPTLLFIFLY
;
A
#
# COMPACT_ATOMS: atom_id res chain seq x y z
N MET A 1 0.77 -35.87 -89.44
CA MET A 1 0.49 -34.66 -88.63
C MET A 1 0.56 -35.07 -87.17
N GLU A 2 1.75 -35.06 -86.57
CA GLU A 2 1.99 -35.61 -85.23
C GLU A 2 3.08 -34.77 -84.53
N ASN A 3 2.79 -33.48 -84.29
CA ASN A 3 3.77 -32.54 -83.70
C ASN A 3 3.16 -31.64 -82.61
N GLY A 4 1.87 -31.87 -82.26
CA GLY A 4 1.15 -31.07 -81.25
C GLY A 4 1.22 -31.63 -79.82
N GLY A 5 1.48 -32.94 -79.67
CA GLY A 5 1.53 -33.61 -78.36
C GLY A 5 2.83 -33.39 -77.60
N GLU A 6 3.97 -33.40 -78.31
CA GLU A 6 5.31 -33.22 -77.70
C GLU A 6 5.54 -31.80 -77.16
N ALA A 7 4.99 -30.79 -77.82
CA ALA A 7 5.10 -29.41 -77.35
C ALA A 7 4.42 -29.22 -75.97
N SER A 8 3.29 -29.88 -75.75
CA SER A 8 2.49 -29.76 -74.52
C SER A 8 3.11 -30.53 -73.34
N THR A 9 3.77 -31.66 -73.59
CA THR A 9 4.47 -32.43 -72.56
C THR A 9 5.78 -31.77 -72.15
N ILE A 10 6.51 -31.19 -73.11
CA ILE A 10 7.75 -30.44 -72.82
C ILE A 10 7.46 -29.17 -72.00
N THR A 11 6.31 -28.51 -72.21
CA THR A 11 5.91 -27.36 -71.37
C THR A 11 5.56 -27.75 -69.94
N LEU A 12 4.90 -28.89 -69.73
CA LEU A 12 4.56 -29.38 -68.39
C LEU A 12 5.82 -29.78 -67.60
N LEU A 13 6.78 -30.42 -68.27
CA LEU A 13 8.04 -30.84 -67.65
C LEU A 13 8.98 -29.65 -67.34
N LYS A 14 8.77 -28.50 -67.98
CA LYS A 14 9.45 -27.24 -67.65
C LYS A 14 8.83 -26.48 -66.46
N GLU A 15 7.74 -26.96 -65.89
CA GLU A 15 7.26 -26.42 -64.63
C GLU A 15 8.29 -26.65 -63.51
N GLY A 16 8.49 -25.65 -62.65
CA GLY A 16 9.64 -25.56 -61.73
C GLY A 16 9.77 -26.67 -60.69
N CYS A 17 8.79 -27.57 -60.56
CA CYS A 17 8.87 -28.75 -59.70
C CYS A 17 9.43 -30.00 -60.40
N TYR A 18 9.49 -30.00 -61.74
CA TYR A 18 10.01 -31.11 -62.55
C TYR A 18 11.42 -30.86 -63.08
N THR A 19 11.92 -29.63 -62.98
CA THR A 19 13.23 -29.21 -63.49
C THR A 19 14.39 -30.02 -62.89
N ASP A 20 14.27 -30.41 -61.62
CA ASP A 20 15.29 -31.19 -60.92
C ASP A 20 15.42 -32.62 -61.48
N PHE A 21 14.31 -33.18 -61.98
CA PHE A 21 14.28 -34.51 -62.61
C PHE A 21 14.80 -34.52 -64.05
N LEU A 22 14.92 -33.34 -64.68
CA LEU A 22 15.42 -33.16 -66.04
C LEU A 22 16.93 -32.90 -66.10
N ALA A 23 17.62 -32.81 -64.95
CA ALA A 23 19.05 -32.59 -64.90
C ALA A 23 19.82 -33.84 -65.37
N ASP A 24 20.84 -33.66 -66.21
CA ASP A 24 21.66 -34.76 -66.77
C ASP A 24 22.37 -35.61 -65.70
N ASN A 25 22.51 -35.09 -64.48
CA ASN A 25 23.15 -35.73 -63.33
C ASN A 25 22.17 -36.07 -62.19
N PHE A 26 20.86 -36.17 -62.48
CA PHE A 26 19.85 -36.47 -61.47
C PHE A 26 20.17 -37.76 -60.70
N ASP A 27 20.36 -37.61 -59.38
CA ASP A 27 20.54 -38.73 -58.46
C ASP A 27 19.33 -38.85 -57.52
N VAL A 28 18.56 -39.92 -57.72
CA VAL A 28 17.38 -40.25 -56.92
C VAL A 28 17.71 -40.33 -55.43
N LYS A 29 18.90 -40.83 -55.06
CA LYS A 29 19.29 -40.98 -53.65
C LYS A 29 19.51 -39.62 -52.99
N THR A 30 20.23 -38.74 -53.66
CA THR A 30 20.47 -37.37 -53.17
C THR A 30 19.17 -36.57 -53.12
N TYR A 31 18.33 -36.64 -54.16
CA TYR A 31 17.04 -35.95 -54.19
C TYR A 31 16.09 -36.44 -53.10
N THR A 32 15.94 -37.76 -52.92
CA THR A 32 15.09 -38.31 -51.85
C THR A 32 15.61 -37.97 -50.46
N ALA A 33 16.93 -38.01 -50.23
CA ALA A 33 17.51 -37.58 -48.97
C ALA A 33 17.23 -36.10 -48.67
N GLN A 34 17.30 -35.23 -49.70
CA GLN A 34 17.04 -33.81 -49.58
C GLN A 34 15.55 -33.51 -49.31
N VAL A 35 14.62 -34.21 -49.97
CA VAL A 35 13.18 -34.11 -49.72
C VAL A 35 12.85 -34.58 -48.30
N ILE A 36 13.43 -35.69 -47.84
CA ILE A 36 13.27 -36.17 -46.46
C ILE A 36 13.77 -35.12 -45.46
N HIS A 37 14.93 -34.51 -45.71
CA HIS A 37 15.47 -33.47 -44.85
C HIS A 37 14.55 -32.24 -44.77
N HIS A 38 14.00 -31.79 -45.90
CA HIS A 38 13.03 -30.69 -45.91
C HIS A 38 11.74 -31.04 -45.19
N ALA A 39 11.24 -32.27 -45.33
CA ALA A 39 10.08 -32.74 -44.59
C ALA A 39 10.31 -32.71 -43.07
N VAL A 40 11.50 -33.12 -42.61
CA VAL A 40 11.91 -33.03 -41.21
C VAL A 40 11.97 -31.58 -40.74
N ILE A 41 12.54 -30.66 -41.53
CA ILE A 41 12.57 -29.22 -41.19
C ILE A 41 11.15 -28.66 -41.04
N ALA A 42 10.26 -28.97 -42.00
CA ALA A 42 8.88 -28.52 -41.97
C ALA A 42 8.14 -29.04 -40.71
N GLU A 43 8.38 -30.29 -40.33
CA GLU A 43 7.84 -30.86 -39.09
C GLU A 43 8.36 -30.12 -37.84
N GLN A 44 9.64 -29.78 -37.77
CA GLN A 44 10.20 -29.02 -36.65
C GLN A 44 9.63 -27.59 -36.58
N LEU A 45 9.45 -26.92 -37.72
CA LEU A 45 8.80 -25.61 -37.79
C LEU A 45 7.34 -25.68 -37.32
N ALA A 46 6.60 -26.73 -37.71
CA ALA A 46 5.24 -26.95 -37.25
C ALA A 46 5.18 -27.16 -35.73
N LYS A 47 6.09 -27.95 -35.15
CA LYS A 47 6.20 -28.15 -33.70
C LYS A 47 6.53 -26.84 -32.97
N LEU A 48 7.43 -26.02 -33.52
CA LEU A 48 7.76 -24.72 -32.94
C LEU A 48 6.56 -23.77 -32.97
N ALA A 49 5.86 -23.67 -34.10
CA ALA A 49 4.65 -22.85 -34.22
C ALA A 49 3.55 -23.30 -33.25
N GLN A 50 3.40 -24.62 -33.06
CA GLN A 50 2.51 -25.20 -32.06
C GLN A 50 2.94 -24.80 -30.64
N GLY A 51 4.24 -24.91 -30.32
CA GLY A 51 4.79 -24.51 -29.02
C GLY A 51 4.57 -23.03 -28.72
N ILE A 52 4.78 -22.15 -29.70
CA ILE A 52 4.52 -20.70 -29.57
C ILE A 52 3.03 -20.47 -29.28
N SER A 53 2.14 -21.14 -30.01
CA SER A 53 0.69 -20.99 -29.82
C SER A 53 0.23 -21.52 -28.44
N GLN A 54 0.89 -22.55 -27.91
CA GLN A 54 0.63 -23.04 -26.55
C GLN A 54 1.12 -22.05 -25.50
N LEU A 55 2.33 -21.50 -25.69
CA LEU A 55 2.89 -20.50 -24.79
C LEU A 55 2.02 -19.24 -24.73
N ASP A 56 1.51 -18.79 -25.88
CA ASP A 56 0.61 -17.64 -25.97
C ASP A 56 -0.70 -17.85 -25.19
N LYS A 57 -1.31 -19.03 -25.33
CA LYS A 57 -2.52 -19.41 -24.56
C LYS A 57 -2.25 -19.45 -23.06
N GLU A 58 -1.13 -20.05 -22.67
CA GLU A 58 -0.75 -20.15 -21.25
C GLU A 58 -0.45 -18.78 -20.65
N LEU A 59 0.28 -17.94 -21.38
CA LEU A 59 0.55 -16.56 -20.98
C LEU A 59 -0.76 -15.79 -20.79
N HIS A 60 -1.67 -15.88 -21.75
CA HIS A 60 -2.98 -15.22 -21.65
C HIS A 60 -3.78 -15.72 -20.44
N SER A 61 -3.82 -17.04 -20.22
CA SER A 61 -4.47 -17.64 -19.06
C SER A 61 -3.90 -17.10 -17.74
N GLN A 62 -2.57 -17.05 -17.60
CA GLN A 62 -1.91 -16.53 -16.41
C GLN A 62 -2.15 -15.04 -16.21
N VAL A 63 -2.14 -14.25 -17.28
CA VAL A 63 -2.42 -12.81 -17.22
C VAL A 63 -3.85 -12.56 -16.75
N VAL A 64 -4.83 -13.26 -17.32
CA VAL A 64 -6.25 -13.14 -16.96
C VAL A 64 -6.49 -13.60 -15.54
N ALA A 65 -5.95 -14.77 -15.15
CA ALA A 65 -6.12 -15.32 -13.81
C ALA A 65 -5.61 -14.37 -12.72
N ARG A 66 -4.46 -13.70 -12.96
CA ARG A 66 -3.91 -12.74 -11.99
C ARG A 66 -4.59 -11.37 -12.02
N HIS A 67 -5.20 -10.97 -13.14
CA HIS A 67 -5.81 -9.64 -13.26
C HIS A 67 -6.99 -9.47 -12.30
N GLU A 68 -7.84 -10.48 -12.17
CA GLU A 68 -8.97 -10.42 -11.25
C GLU A 68 -8.51 -10.26 -9.79
N ASP A 69 -7.50 -11.04 -9.39
CA ASP A 69 -6.91 -10.95 -8.06
C ASP A 69 -6.28 -9.59 -7.79
N LEU A 70 -5.48 -9.06 -8.73
CA LEU A 70 -4.85 -7.74 -8.59
C LEU A 70 -5.90 -6.62 -8.52
N LEU A 71 -6.98 -6.71 -9.29
CA LEU A 71 -8.04 -5.70 -9.33
C LEU A 71 -8.89 -5.74 -8.05
N SER A 72 -9.17 -6.95 -7.54
CA SER A 72 -9.79 -7.15 -6.24
C SER A 72 -8.92 -6.59 -5.10
N GLN A 73 -7.61 -6.85 -5.14
CA GLN A 73 -6.65 -6.29 -4.17
C GLN A 73 -6.61 -4.76 -4.24
N ALA A 74 -6.54 -4.17 -5.45
CA ALA A 74 -6.54 -2.72 -5.61
C ALA A 74 -7.82 -2.07 -5.06
N THR A 75 -8.98 -2.67 -5.35
CA THR A 75 -10.28 -2.23 -4.80
C THR A 75 -10.32 -2.37 -3.27
N GLY A 76 -9.73 -3.45 -2.73
CA GLY A 76 -9.60 -3.66 -1.30
C GLY A 76 -8.73 -2.61 -0.62
N ILE A 77 -7.62 -2.21 -1.25
CA ILE A 77 -6.72 -1.15 -0.78
C ILE A 77 -7.45 0.20 -0.76
N GLU A 78 -8.19 0.54 -1.82
CA GLU A 78 -8.97 1.78 -1.90
C GLU A 78 -10.03 1.86 -0.78
N SER A 79 -10.73 0.75 -0.52
CA SER A 79 -11.68 0.65 0.60
C SER A 79 -11.00 0.86 1.96
N LEU A 80 -9.82 0.26 2.16
CA LEU A 80 -9.05 0.42 3.40
C LEU A 80 -8.58 1.87 3.60
N GLU A 81 -8.19 2.55 2.53
CA GLU A 81 -7.83 3.97 2.56
C GLU A 81 -9.00 4.83 3.05
N GLY A 82 -10.22 4.55 2.57
CA GLY A 82 -11.44 5.21 3.07
C GLY A 82 -11.67 4.99 4.57
N VAL A 83 -11.46 3.77 5.06
CA VAL A 83 -11.56 3.45 6.51
C VAL A 83 -10.51 4.21 7.31
N LEU A 84 -9.26 4.25 6.84
CA LEU A 84 -8.17 4.98 7.50
C LEU A 84 -8.45 6.48 7.56
N GLN A 85 -8.99 7.07 6.49
CA GLN A 85 -9.36 8.48 6.48
C GLN A 85 -10.48 8.79 7.48
N MET A 86 -11.46 7.90 7.60
CA MET A 86 -12.52 8.00 8.60
C MET A 86 -11.96 7.89 10.03
N MET A 87 -11.03 6.96 10.27
CA MET A 87 -10.35 6.84 11.56
C MET A 87 -9.56 8.10 11.91
N GLN A 88 -8.80 8.65 10.95
CA GLN A 88 -8.04 9.89 11.15
C GLN A 88 -8.94 11.06 11.56
N THR A 89 -10.10 11.18 10.91
CA THR A 89 -11.11 12.20 11.24
C THR A 89 -11.64 12.03 12.67
N ARG A 90 -11.94 10.78 13.07
CA ARG A 90 -12.43 10.47 14.43
C ARG A 90 -11.37 10.71 15.50
N ILE A 91 -10.11 10.35 15.24
CA ILE A 91 -8.98 10.61 16.13
C ILE A 91 -8.81 12.12 16.34
N SER A 92 -8.87 12.90 15.26
CA SER A 92 -8.79 14.37 15.34
C SER A 92 -9.93 14.96 16.17
N ALA A 93 -11.15 14.46 16.01
CA ALA A 93 -12.30 14.86 16.82
C ALA A 93 -12.12 14.50 18.31
N LEU A 94 -11.59 13.31 18.61
CA LEU A 94 -11.29 12.89 19.98
C LEU A 94 -10.22 13.77 20.62
N GLN A 95 -9.14 14.08 19.89
CA GLN A 95 -8.10 15.01 20.36
C GLN A 95 -8.70 16.38 20.71
N ALA A 96 -9.53 16.93 19.84
CA ALA A 96 -10.22 18.19 20.10
C ALA A 96 -11.15 18.12 21.32
N ALA A 97 -11.82 16.98 21.56
CA ALA A 97 -12.65 16.78 22.74
C ALA A 97 -11.81 16.73 24.03
N VAL A 98 -10.66 16.04 24.00
CA VAL A 98 -9.71 15.99 25.13
C VAL A 98 -9.17 17.39 25.45
N ASP A 99 -8.82 18.19 24.43
CA ASP A 99 -8.36 19.57 24.65
C ASP A 99 -9.45 20.46 25.24
N ARG A 100 -10.71 20.28 24.81
CA ARG A 100 -11.86 20.95 25.45
C ARG A 100 -12.01 20.55 26.92
N ILE A 101 -11.85 19.27 27.25
CA ILE A 101 -11.88 18.80 28.64
C ILE A 101 -10.75 19.45 29.46
N ARG A 102 -9.54 19.51 28.93
CA ARG A 102 -8.41 20.18 29.60
C ARG A 102 -8.75 21.64 29.93
N THR A 103 -9.19 22.40 28.94
CA THR A 103 -9.50 23.83 29.11
C THR A 103 -10.71 24.10 30.01
N LYS A 104 -11.70 23.21 30.02
CA LYS A 104 -12.94 23.40 30.78
C LYS A 104 -12.93 22.77 32.17
N ILE A 105 -12.06 21.80 32.43
CA ILE A 105 -12.04 21.05 33.69
C ILE A 105 -10.68 21.18 34.39
N VAL A 106 -9.59 20.83 33.70
CA VAL A 106 -8.26 20.78 34.33
C VAL A 106 -7.77 22.19 34.70
N ASP A 107 -7.91 23.16 33.80
CA ASP A 107 -7.45 24.52 34.07
C ASP A 107 -8.23 25.20 35.21
N PRO A 108 -9.58 25.16 35.26
CA PRO A 108 -10.33 25.67 36.40
C PRO A 108 -10.02 24.94 37.71
N TYR A 109 -9.84 23.62 37.67
CA TYR A 109 -9.44 22.85 38.85
C TYR A 109 -8.13 23.38 39.43
N ASN A 110 -7.09 23.54 38.60
CA ASN A 110 -5.80 24.07 39.03
C ASN A 110 -5.92 25.49 39.60
N LYS A 111 -6.77 26.34 39.01
CA LYS A 111 -7.06 27.68 39.55
C LYS A 111 -7.71 27.60 40.94
N ILE A 112 -8.67 26.70 41.14
CA ILE A 112 -9.33 26.50 42.43
C ILE A 112 -8.32 26.04 43.49
N VAL A 113 -7.49 25.04 43.17
CA VAL A 113 -6.44 24.57 44.09
C VAL A 113 -5.52 25.70 44.50
N ALA A 114 -5.05 26.53 43.55
CA ALA A 114 -4.21 27.68 43.85
C ALA A 114 -4.91 28.70 44.77
N ARG A 115 -6.21 28.96 44.55
CA ARG A 115 -7.01 29.84 45.41
C ARG A 115 -7.22 29.26 46.81
N ILE A 116 -7.43 27.96 46.95
CA ILE A 116 -7.52 27.27 48.24
C ILE A 116 -6.20 27.42 49.02
N THR A 117 -5.06 27.23 48.35
CA THR A 117 -3.75 27.44 48.98
C THR A 117 -3.56 28.89 49.44
N GLN A 118 -3.99 29.88 48.64
CA GLN A 118 -3.95 31.29 49.02
C GLN A 118 -4.84 31.56 50.25
N LEU A 119 -6.05 31.03 50.27
CA LEU A 119 -6.98 31.19 51.40
C LEU A 119 -6.42 30.58 52.68
N ALA A 120 -5.82 29.38 52.60
CA ALA A 120 -5.18 28.73 53.75
C ALA A 120 -4.03 29.58 54.32
N ARG A 121 -3.20 30.18 53.46
CA ARG A 121 -2.15 31.11 53.89
C ARG A 121 -2.70 32.36 54.57
N LEU A 122 -3.77 32.95 54.05
CA LEU A 122 -4.43 34.09 54.67
C LEU A 122 -5.03 33.73 56.02
N GLN A 123 -5.66 32.55 56.13
CA GLN A 123 -6.20 32.06 57.39
C GLN A 123 -5.11 31.90 58.46
N MET A 124 -3.94 31.36 58.09
CA MET A 124 -2.80 31.27 59.00
C MET A 124 -2.31 32.64 59.47
N ALA A 125 -2.21 33.62 58.57
CA ALA A 125 -1.83 34.98 58.93
C ALA A 125 -2.84 35.65 59.87
N LEU A 126 -4.14 35.44 59.64
CA LEU A 126 -5.21 35.95 60.53
C LEU A 126 -5.16 35.32 61.92
N VAL A 127 -4.94 34.01 61.99
CA VAL A 127 -4.76 33.30 63.26
C VAL A 127 -3.56 33.86 64.02
N GLU A 128 -2.44 34.10 63.34
CA GLU A 128 -1.24 34.67 63.97
C GLU A 128 -1.46 36.11 64.44
N ALA A 129 -2.07 36.96 63.62
CA ALA A 129 -2.40 38.33 64.00
C ALA A 129 -3.33 38.38 65.23
N ARG A 130 -4.33 37.49 65.28
CA ARG A 130 -5.22 37.37 66.45
C ARG A 130 -4.44 36.95 67.70
N ARG A 131 -3.51 36.01 67.58
CA ARG A 131 -2.66 35.57 68.69
C ARG A 131 -1.83 36.73 69.25
N LEU A 132 -1.21 37.54 68.40
CA LEU A 132 -0.42 38.69 68.82
C LEU A 132 -1.27 39.75 69.52
N LEU A 133 -2.46 40.04 69.00
CA LEU A 133 -3.38 41.02 69.60
C LEU A 133 -3.80 40.58 71.02
N MET A 134 -4.11 39.29 71.20
CA MET A 134 -4.44 38.74 72.53
C MET A 134 -3.24 38.79 73.49
N ALA A 135 -2.02 38.54 73.00
CA ALA A 135 -0.80 38.66 73.80
C ALA A 135 -0.53 40.12 74.22
N GLN A 136 -0.76 41.09 73.34
CA GLN A 136 -0.66 42.52 73.66
C GLN A 136 -1.68 42.92 74.74
N GLN A 137 -2.95 42.55 74.58
CA GLN A 137 -3.99 42.82 75.59
C GLN A 137 -3.67 42.21 76.96
N SER A 138 -3.03 41.03 76.99
CA SER A 138 -2.56 40.43 78.24
C SER A 138 -1.41 41.21 78.88
N CYS A 139 -0.55 41.86 78.09
CA CYS A 139 0.58 42.65 78.58
C CYS A 139 0.14 44.04 79.06
N ASP A 140 -0.86 44.63 78.41
CA ASP A 140 -1.44 45.93 78.76
C ASP A 140 -2.42 45.87 79.95
N SER A 141 -2.67 44.69 80.52
CA SER A 141 -3.54 44.55 81.69
C SER A 141 -2.89 45.18 82.93
N PRO A 142 -3.53 46.16 83.59
CA PRO A 142 -2.95 46.90 84.73
C PRO A 142 -2.59 46.01 85.93
N THR A 143 -3.15 44.80 86.02
CA THR A 143 -2.82 43.80 87.05
C THR A 143 -1.36 43.32 87.02
N LEU A 144 -0.68 43.27 85.85
CA LEU A 144 0.75 42.92 85.79
C LEU A 144 1.65 44.10 86.17
N LEU A 145 1.23 45.33 85.85
CA LEU A 145 1.92 46.55 86.27
C LEU A 145 1.90 46.72 87.80
N PHE A 146 0.81 46.30 88.47
CA PHE A 146 0.71 46.27 89.93
C PHE A 146 1.56 45.17 90.60
N ILE A 147 1.88 44.07 89.91
CA ILE A 147 2.74 42.99 90.45
C ILE A 147 4.25 43.34 90.34
N PHE A 148 4.64 44.22 89.42
CA PHE A 148 6.04 44.69 89.29
C PHE A 148 6.35 45.99 90.05
N LEU A 149 5.33 46.71 90.53
CA LEU A 149 5.47 47.96 91.29
C LEU A 149 5.29 47.78 92.81
N TYR A 150 5.16 46.55 93.32
CA TYR A 150 5.08 46.22 94.74
C TYR A 150 5.99 45.04 95.06
#